data_AF-A0A4Q5TTI8-F1
#
_entry.id   AF-A0A4Q5TTI8-F1
#
_cell.length_a   1.000
_cell.length_b   1.000
_cell.length_c   1.000
_cell.angle_alpha   90.00
_cell.angle_beta   90.00
_cell.angle_gamma   90.00
#
_symmetry.space_group_name_H-M   'P 1'
#
loop_
_entity.id
_entity.type
_entity.pdbx_description
1 polymer ?
#
loop_
_entity_poly.entity_id
_entity_poly.type
_entity_poly.pdbx_seq_one_letter_code
_entity_poly.pdbx_strand_id
1 'polypeptide(L)'
;MKHYPSLPEMFTSNGWPAPHHPLFGLVGCLSGCSLGNREFTSDCYVIAFKKIRAGHIMYGRTKFDHENGSLFFAKPRQIIELQGLEFEEKGFMIMIHEDYLNGHELHKAIEQYGFFDYETNEALHLSPKEEQVIWELYDKIETEYQDNPDEYSREIILSHID
;
A
#
# COMPACT_ATOMS: atom_id res chain seq x y z
N MET A 1 10.14 8.21 -15.68
CA MET A 1 9.67 7.13 -14.78
C MET A 1 10.84 6.46 -14.05
N LYS A 2 10.80 6.41 -12.71
CA LYS A 2 11.72 5.58 -11.90
C LYS A 2 11.04 4.24 -11.60
N HIS A 3 11.79 3.13 -11.64
CA HIS A 3 11.30 1.82 -11.23
C HIS A 3 11.98 1.43 -9.92
N TYR A 4 11.21 0.89 -8.96
CA TYR A 4 11.71 0.40 -7.68
C TYR A 4 11.66 -1.14 -7.62
N PRO A 5 12.79 -1.82 -7.89
CA PRO A 5 12.87 -3.27 -7.82
C PRO A 5 13.01 -3.79 -6.39
N SER A 6 13.16 -2.91 -5.39
CA SER A 6 13.28 -3.33 -3.99
C SER A 6 12.58 -2.34 -3.06
N LEU A 7 12.00 -2.90 -2.00
CA LEU A 7 11.33 -2.14 -0.95
C LEU A 7 12.28 -1.17 -0.22
N PRO A 8 13.52 -1.56 0.17
CA PRO A 8 14.43 -0.63 0.86
C PRO A 8 14.85 0.57 -0.01
N GLU A 9 15.01 0.38 -1.32
CA GLU A 9 15.29 1.49 -2.23
C GLU A 9 14.10 2.47 -2.30
N MET A 10 12.88 1.93 -2.40
CA MET A 10 11.67 2.75 -2.40
C MET A 10 11.55 3.56 -1.11
N PHE A 11 11.74 2.95 0.05
CA PHE A 11 11.69 3.63 1.35
C PHE A 11 12.75 4.74 1.46
N THR A 12 14.00 4.44 1.10
CA THR A 12 15.10 5.41 1.10
C THR A 12 14.81 6.60 0.18
N SER A 13 14.31 6.34 -1.03
CA SER A 13 13.98 7.38 -2.01
C SER A 13 12.80 8.26 -1.59
N ASN A 14 11.97 7.78 -0.66
CA ASN A 14 10.86 8.52 -0.06
C ASN A 14 11.23 9.23 1.24
N GLY A 15 12.45 9.03 1.76
CA GLY A 15 12.84 9.55 3.07
C GLY A 15 12.13 8.88 4.25
N TRP A 16 11.58 7.66 4.05
CA TRP A 16 10.98 6.89 5.13
C TRP A 16 12.04 6.14 5.94
N PRO A 17 11.76 5.81 7.22
CA PRO A 17 12.62 4.93 8.01
C PRO A 17 12.82 3.59 7.30
N ALA A 18 13.98 2.95 7.45
CA ALA A 18 14.21 1.65 6.80
C ALA A 18 13.15 0.61 7.23
N PRO A 19 12.66 -0.25 6.32
CA PRO A 19 11.72 -1.29 6.70
C PRO A 19 12.42 -2.34 7.57
N HIS A 20 11.68 -2.95 8.50
CA HIS A 20 12.16 -4.04 9.35
C HIS A 20 12.38 -5.34 8.55
N HIS A 21 11.68 -5.50 7.42
CA HIS A 21 11.83 -6.64 6.53
C HIS A 21 12.13 -6.16 5.09
N PRO A 22 13.04 -6.82 4.35
CA PRO A 22 13.41 -6.38 2.99
C PRO A 22 12.29 -6.55 1.95
N LEU A 23 11.30 -7.40 2.22
CA LEU A 23 10.21 -7.72 1.29
C LEU A 23 8.82 -7.27 1.79
N PHE A 24 8.72 -6.75 3.00
CA PHE A 24 7.45 -6.31 3.58
C PHE A 24 7.66 -5.01 4.37
N GLY A 25 6.79 -4.03 4.20
CA GLY A 25 6.96 -2.74 4.87
C GLY A 25 5.65 -2.02 5.14
N LEU A 26 5.64 -1.33 6.27
CA LEU A 26 4.56 -0.50 6.73
C LEU A 26 5.01 0.96 6.79
N VAL A 27 4.14 1.87 6.38
CA VAL A 27 4.33 3.31 6.55
C VAL A 27 3.07 3.88 7.16
N GLY A 28 3.13 4.15 8.46
CA GLY A 28 2.12 4.93 9.16
C GLY A 28 2.25 6.41 8.82
N CYS A 29 1.14 7.03 8.43
CA CYS A 29 1.05 8.45 8.17
C CYS A 29 0.15 9.10 9.22
N LEU A 30 0.72 9.43 10.37
CA LEU A 30 0.01 10.00 11.52
C LEU A 30 -0.06 11.54 11.51
N SER A 31 0.76 12.19 10.68
CA SER A 31 0.71 13.63 10.41
C SER A 31 1.42 13.98 9.11
N GLY A 32 0.64 14.25 8.05
CA GLY A 32 1.12 14.92 6.82
C GLY A 32 2.29 14.26 6.08
N CYS A 33 2.05 13.15 5.37
CA CYS A 33 3.05 12.61 4.43
C CYS A 33 2.86 13.23 3.06
N SER A 34 3.86 13.98 2.58
CA SER A 34 3.96 14.40 1.19
C SER A 34 4.71 13.33 0.38
N LEU A 35 4.13 12.89 -0.73
CA LEU A 35 4.77 11.95 -1.66
C LEU A 35 5.49 12.65 -2.82
N GLY A 36 5.30 13.98 -2.94
CA GLY A 36 5.80 14.79 -4.06
C GLY A 36 5.15 14.46 -5.40
N ASN A 37 5.47 15.26 -6.41
CA ASN A 37 5.03 15.01 -7.79
C ASN A 37 6.01 14.07 -8.47
N ARG A 38 5.55 12.90 -8.91
CA ARG A 38 6.40 11.90 -9.55
C ARG A 38 5.59 10.83 -10.27
N GLU A 39 6.27 10.14 -11.17
CA GLU A 39 5.77 8.96 -11.88
C GLU A 39 6.74 7.80 -11.63
N PHE A 40 6.22 6.67 -11.14
CA PHE A 40 7.02 5.51 -10.79
C PHE A 40 6.28 4.18 -10.98
N THR A 41 7.06 3.10 -10.95
CA THR A 41 6.58 1.71 -10.84
C THR A 41 7.36 1.02 -9.72
N SER A 42 6.85 -0.08 -9.16
CA SER A 42 7.56 -0.90 -8.17
C SER A 42 7.26 -2.38 -8.36
N ASP A 43 8.11 -3.27 -7.86
CA ASP A 43 7.82 -4.72 -7.80
C ASP A 43 6.97 -5.12 -6.56
N CYS A 44 6.25 -4.15 -5.99
CA CYS A 44 5.44 -4.34 -4.78
C CYS A 44 3.95 -4.20 -5.08
N TYR A 45 3.15 -5.04 -4.42
CA TYR A 45 1.76 -4.71 -4.14
C TYR A 45 1.73 -3.56 -3.11
N VAL A 46 0.86 -2.59 -3.34
CA VAL A 46 0.64 -1.44 -2.47
C VAL A 46 -0.82 -1.43 -2.06
N ILE A 47 -1.07 -1.39 -0.76
CA ILE A 47 -2.39 -1.18 -0.16
C ILE A 47 -2.28 0.11 0.64
N ALA A 48 -3.01 1.15 0.24
CA ALA A 48 -2.95 2.45 0.89
C ALA A 48 -4.33 2.83 1.42
N PHE A 49 -4.45 2.96 2.74
CA PHE A 49 -5.64 3.51 3.37
C PHE A 49 -5.40 4.99 3.69
N LYS A 50 -5.93 5.89 2.87
CA LYS A 50 -5.70 7.34 3.02
C LYS A 50 -6.76 8.17 2.32
N LYS A 51 -7.30 9.17 3.01
CA LYS A 51 -8.19 10.18 2.43
C LYS A 51 -7.37 11.29 1.78
N ILE A 52 -7.61 11.51 0.49
CA ILE A 52 -6.93 12.54 -0.30
C ILE A 52 -7.76 13.82 -0.20
N ARG A 53 -7.14 14.89 0.30
CA ARG A 53 -7.73 16.22 0.45
C ARG A 53 -7.63 17.03 -0.84
N ALA A 54 -6.50 16.92 -1.53
CA ALA A 54 -6.24 17.62 -2.80
C ALA A 54 -5.24 16.84 -3.66
N GLY A 55 -5.18 17.19 -4.94
CA GLY A 55 -4.33 16.53 -5.93
C GLY A 55 -5.05 15.42 -6.68
N HIS A 56 -4.30 14.64 -7.45
CA HIS A 56 -4.82 13.44 -8.09
C HIS A 56 -3.73 12.39 -8.28
N ILE A 57 -4.19 11.14 -8.34
CA ILE A 57 -3.38 10.00 -8.74
C ILE A 57 -3.77 9.67 -10.18
N MET A 58 -2.77 9.49 -11.04
CA MET A 58 -2.93 8.87 -12.34
C MET A 58 -2.49 7.42 -12.21
N TYR A 59 -3.41 6.49 -12.49
CA TYR A 59 -3.15 5.07 -12.44
C TYR A 59 -3.17 4.53 -13.87
N GLY A 60 -1.98 4.20 -14.38
CA GLY A 60 -1.79 3.98 -15.80
C GLY A 60 -2.03 5.26 -16.60
N ARG A 61 -3.13 5.31 -17.37
CA ARG A 61 -3.51 6.48 -18.19
C ARG A 61 -4.79 7.15 -17.70
N THR A 62 -5.35 6.67 -16.60
CA THR A 62 -6.65 7.11 -16.11
C THR A 62 -6.47 7.92 -14.83
N LYS A 63 -7.27 8.97 -14.68
CA LYS A 63 -7.34 9.72 -13.43
C LYS A 63 -8.11 8.86 -12.42
N PHE A 64 -7.47 8.57 -11.29
CA PHE A 64 -8.06 7.78 -10.23
C PHE A 64 -9.05 8.62 -9.42
N ASP A 65 -10.28 8.14 -9.31
CA ASP A 65 -11.34 8.74 -8.52
C ASP A 65 -11.15 8.40 -7.04
N HIS A 66 -11.06 9.45 -6.23
CA HIS A 66 -10.88 9.38 -4.79
C HIS A 66 -11.92 10.25 -4.05
N GLU A 67 -12.94 10.76 -4.73
CA GLU A 67 -13.84 11.79 -4.17
C GLU A 67 -14.64 11.30 -2.94
N ASN A 68 -14.75 9.99 -2.71
CA ASN A 68 -15.32 9.44 -1.47
C ASN A 68 -14.60 8.18 -0.96
N GLY A 69 -13.55 7.72 -1.64
CA GLY A 69 -12.91 6.44 -1.36
C GLY A 69 -11.65 6.62 -0.53
N SER A 70 -11.35 5.64 0.32
CA SER A 70 -10.23 5.73 1.27
C SER A 70 -9.19 4.64 1.08
N LEU A 71 -9.46 3.64 0.23
CA LEU A 71 -8.55 2.51 0.01
C LEU A 71 -8.12 2.44 -1.46
N PHE A 72 -6.81 2.51 -1.68
CA PHE A 72 -6.14 2.44 -2.98
C PHE A 72 -5.27 1.19 -3.05
N PHE A 73 -5.26 0.55 -4.22
CA PHE A 73 -4.51 -0.66 -4.48
C PHE A 73 -3.69 -0.51 -5.76
N ALA A 74 -2.47 -1.04 -5.74
CA ALA A 74 -1.65 -1.22 -6.92
C ALA A 74 -0.89 -2.54 -6.86
N LYS A 75 -0.79 -3.24 -7.99
CA LYS A 75 0.03 -4.45 -8.14
C LYS A 75 1.40 -4.11 -8.75
N PRO A 76 2.35 -5.07 -8.70
CA PRO A 76 3.68 -4.88 -9.26
C PRO A 76 3.67 -4.37 -10.71
N ARG A 77 4.65 -3.52 -11.00
CA ARG A 77 5.01 -2.96 -12.31
C ARG A 77 3.95 -2.04 -12.92
N GLN A 78 2.96 -1.63 -12.13
CA GLN A 78 2.00 -0.64 -12.58
C GLN A 78 2.52 0.79 -12.41
N ILE A 79 2.12 1.63 -13.35
CA ILE A 79 2.49 3.04 -13.42
C ILE A 79 1.57 3.82 -12.48
N ILE A 80 2.19 4.45 -11.49
CA ILE A 80 1.54 5.36 -10.56
C ILE A 80 2.17 6.73 -10.75
N GLU A 81 1.35 7.71 -11.07
CA GLU A 81 1.73 9.10 -11.11
C GLU A 81 0.96 9.89 -10.04
N LEU A 82 1.70 10.69 -9.27
CA LEU A 82 1.21 11.48 -8.17
C LEU A 82 1.35 12.95 -8.54
N GLN A 83 0.28 13.73 -8.41
CA GLN A 83 0.30 15.16 -8.69
C GLN A 83 -0.43 15.96 -7.61
N GLY A 84 0.31 16.78 -6.88
CA GLY A 84 -0.20 17.74 -5.90
C GLY A 84 -0.94 17.10 -4.73
N LEU A 85 -0.55 15.88 -4.34
CA LEU A 85 -1.26 15.13 -3.31
C LEU A 85 -1.12 15.76 -1.94
N GLU A 86 -2.26 16.16 -1.39
CA GLU A 86 -2.45 16.51 0.01
C GLU A 86 -3.39 15.49 0.62
N PHE A 87 -3.08 15.02 1.82
CA PHE A 87 -3.86 13.99 2.48
C PHE A 87 -4.42 14.50 3.81
N GLU A 88 -5.49 13.86 4.28
CA GLU A 88 -5.94 14.01 5.66
C GLU A 88 -4.94 13.40 6.65
N GLU A 89 -5.10 13.74 7.94
CA GLU A 89 -4.06 13.53 8.95
C GLU A 89 -3.76 12.05 9.26
N LYS A 90 -4.69 11.12 9.02
CA LYS A 90 -4.53 9.71 9.33
C LYS A 90 -4.63 8.81 8.11
N GLY A 91 -3.63 7.96 7.94
CA GLY A 91 -3.66 6.85 6.99
C GLY A 91 -2.41 6.00 7.11
N PHE A 92 -2.35 4.93 6.33
CA PHE A 92 -1.20 4.03 6.28
C PHE A 92 -1.01 3.44 4.89
N MET A 93 0.18 2.89 4.66
CA MET A 93 0.49 2.09 3.47
C MET A 93 1.13 0.77 3.89
N ILE A 94 0.65 -0.32 3.31
CA ILE A 94 1.24 -1.65 3.36
C ILE A 94 1.85 -1.92 1.99
N MET A 95 3.12 -2.32 1.99
CA MET A 95 3.88 -2.60 0.78
C MET A 95 4.45 -4.01 0.87
N ILE A 96 4.08 -4.84 -0.10
CA ILE A 96 4.39 -6.27 -0.15
C ILE A 96 5.15 -6.52 -1.44
N HIS A 97 6.44 -6.80 -1.35
CA HIS A 97 7.18 -7.24 -2.53
C HIS A 97 6.60 -8.57 -3.03
N GLU A 98 6.48 -8.78 -4.34
CA GLU A 98 5.87 -10.00 -4.90
C GLU A 98 6.51 -11.29 -4.32
N ASP A 99 7.84 -11.28 -4.13
CA ASP A 99 8.57 -12.40 -3.53
C ASP A 99 8.17 -12.74 -2.09
N TYR A 100 7.57 -11.80 -1.34
CA TYR A 100 7.06 -12.09 0.01
C TYR A 100 5.92 -13.11 -0.01
N LEU A 101 5.20 -13.20 -1.13
CA LEU A 101 4.09 -14.13 -1.33
C LEU A 101 4.53 -15.50 -1.88
N ASN A 102 5.81 -15.66 -2.26
CA ASN A 102 6.30 -16.91 -2.85
C ASN A 102 6.03 -18.13 -1.97
N GLY A 103 5.37 -19.13 -2.54
CA GLY A 103 5.00 -20.37 -1.82
C GLY A 103 3.80 -20.25 -0.88
N HIS A 104 3.08 -19.13 -0.86
CA HIS A 104 1.85 -18.94 -0.10
C HIS A 104 0.63 -18.88 -1.03
N GLU A 105 -0.54 -19.37 -0.58
CA GLU A 105 -1.76 -19.43 -1.40
C GLU A 105 -2.25 -18.04 -1.83
N LEU A 106 -2.07 -17.03 -0.96
CA LEU A 106 -2.37 -15.62 -1.25
C LEU A 106 -1.70 -15.10 -2.54
N HIS A 107 -0.56 -15.65 -2.94
CA HIS A 107 0.08 -15.24 -4.21
C HIS A 107 -0.84 -15.42 -5.41
N LYS A 108 -1.65 -16.49 -5.44
CA LYS A 108 -2.61 -16.73 -6.52
C LYS A 108 -3.93 -16.02 -6.27
N ALA A 109 -4.34 -15.86 -5.01
CA ALA A 109 -5.59 -15.22 -4.67
C ALA A 109 -5.54 -13.71 -4.94
N ILE A 110 -4.44 -13.05 -4.60
CA ILE A 110 -4.30 -11.59 -4.73
C ILE A 110 -4.43 -11.11 -6.18
N GLU A 111 -4.02 -11.94 -7.15
CA GLU A 111 -4.15 -11.64 -8.58
C GLU A 111 -5.60 -11.67 -9.09
N GLN A 112 -6.52 -12.32 -8.36
CA GLN A 112 -7.92 -12.44 -8.75
C GLN A 112 -8.76 -11.24 -8.28
N TYR A 113 -8.19 -10.41 -7.40
CA TYR A 113 -8.86 -9.23 -6.88
C TYR A 113 -8.78 -8.06 -7.87
N GLY A 114 -9.91 -7.81 -8.55
CA GLY A 114 -10.01 -6.78 -9.59
C GLY A 114 -9.67 -5.36 -9.14
N PHE A 115 -9.66 -5.07 -7.83
CA PHE A 115 -9.24 -3.77 -7.30
C PHE A 115 -7.74 -3.47 -7.49
N PHE A 116 -6.92 -4.47 -7.81
CA PHE A 116 -5.53 -4.27 -8.24
C PHE A 116 -5.37 -3.97 -9.73
N ASP A 117 -6.42 -4.11 -10.54
CA ASP A 117 -6.34 -3.86 -11.98
C ASP A 117 -6.54 -2.39 -12.33
N TYR A 118 -5.90 -1.93 -13.40
CA TYR A 118 -6.08 -0.57 -13.94
C TYR A 118 -7.52 -0.26 -14.35
N GLU A 119 -8.34 -1.28 -14.58
CA GLU A 119 -9.75 -1.10 -14.92
C GLU A 119 -10.55 -0.55 -13.73
N THR A 120 -10.06 -0.79 -12.51
CA THR A 120 -10.58 -0.20 -11.28
C THR A 120 -9.95 1.18 -11.09
N ASN A 121 -10.66 2.20 -11.59
CA ASN A 121 -10.21 3.59 -11.56
C ASN A 121 -10.77 4.38 -10.38
N GLU A 122 -11.26 3.69 -9.35
CA GLU A 122 -11.97 4.27 -8.21
C GLU A 122 -11.47 3.64 -6.91
N ALA A 123 -11.25 4.48 -5.89
CA ALA A 123 -10.95 4.01 -4.54
C ALA A 123 -12.15 3.30 -3.95
N LEU A 124 -11.90 2.22 -3.21
CA LEU A 124 -12.98 1.54 -2.51
C LEU A 124 -13.54 2.46 -1.42
N HIS A 125 -14.86 2.58 -1.43
CA HIS A 125 -15.63 3.26 -0.39
C HIS A 125 -15.86 2.31 0.77
N LEU A 126 -15.44 2.72 1.96
CA LEU A 126 -15.66 1.96 3.18
C LEU A 126 -16.70 2.67 4.03
N SER A 127 -17.63 1.91 4.58
CA SER A 127 -18.46 2.36 5.68
C SER A 127 -17.60 2.62 6.92
N PRO A 128 -18.06 3.44 7.89
CA PRO A 128 -17.32 3.68 9.13
C PRO A 128 -16.94 2.40 9.88
N LYS A 129 -17.79 1.36 9.78
CA LYS A 129 -17.52 0.06 10.39
C LYS A 129 -16.40 -0.69 9.67
N GLU A 130 -16.36 -0.64 8.35
CA GLU A 130 -15.28 -1.25 7.55
C GLU A 130 -13.96 -0.49 7.75
N GLU A 131 -13.98 0.84 7.83
CA GLU A 131 -12.78 1.63 8.17
C GLU A 131 -12.19 1.18 9.51
N GLN A 132 -13.04 0.93 10.53
CA GLN A 132 -12.58 0.41 11.82
C GLN A 132 -11.91 -0.96 11.69
N VAL A 133 -12.52 -1.89 10.93
CA VAL A 133 -11.94 -3.22 10.70
C VAL A 133 -10.57 -3.12 10.01
N ILE A 134 -10.44 -2.25 9.03
CA ILE A 134 -9.18 -2.02 8.32
C ILE A 134 -8.08 -1.48 9.25
N TRP A 135 -8.42 -0.57 10.17
CA TRP A 135 -7.48 -0.13 11.21
C TRP A 135 -7.10 -1.26 12.17
N GLU A 136 -8.07 -2.04 12.66
CA GLU A 136 -7.80 -3.17 13.56
C GLU A 136 -6.89 -4.23 12.91
N LEU A 137 -7.03 -4.48 11.60
CA LEU A 137 -6.13 -5.35 10.85
C LEU A 137 -4.74 -4.75 10.72
N TYR A 138 -4.65 -3.47 10.37
CA TYR A 138 -3.36 -2.77 10.30
C TYR A 138 -2.61 -2.82 11.64
N ASP A 139 -3.29 -2.54 12.76
CA ASP A 139 -2.67 -2.53 14.09
C ASP A 139 -2.12 -3.91 14.49
N LYS A 140 -2.82 -4.99 14.12
CA LYS A 140 -2.34 -6.37 14.34
C LYS A 140 -1.11 -6.68 13.48
N ILE A 141 -1.15 -6.30 12.20
CA ILE A 141 -0.02 -6.46 11.29
C ILE A 141 1.19 -5.65 11.78
N GLU A 142 0.96 -4.42 12.23
CA GLU A 142 2.01 -3.54 12.76
C GLU A 142 2.63 -4.11 14.02
N THR A 143 1.83 -4.67 14.94
CA THR A 143 2.32 -5.33 16.15
C THR A 143 3.25 -6.49 15.79
N GLU A 144 2.80 -7.42 14.94
CA GLU A 144 3.62 -8.57 14.52
C GLU A 144 4.87 -8.15 13.72
N TYR A 145 4.79 -7.06 12.97
CA TYR A 145 5.91 -6.53 12.18
C TYR A 145 6.96 -5.80 13.04
N GLN A 146 6.56 -5.22 14.17
CA GLN A 146 7.46 -4.52 15.08
C GLN A 146 8.05 -5.43 16.16
N ASP A 147 7.30 -6.44 16.61
CA ASP A 147 7.76 -7.44 17.55
C ASP A 147 8.84 -8.33 16.90
N ASN A 148 9.82 -8.80 17.69
CA ASN A 148 10.98 -9.55 17.19
C ASN A 148 10.53 -10.68 16.24
N PRO A 149 10.76 -10.56 14.92
CA PRO A 149 10.18 -11.49 13.97
C PRO A 149 10.72 -12.90 14.21
N ASP A 150 9.83 -13.88 14.27
CA ASP A 150 10.17 -15.29 14.35
C ASP A 150 9.79 -16.01 13.05
N GLU A 151 9.92 -17.35 13.05
CA GLU A 151 9.64 -18.17 11.87
C GLU A 151 8.15 -18.19 11.47
N TYR A 152 7.24 -17.75 12.35
CA TYR A 152 5.79 -17.72 12.14
C TYR A 152 5.27 -16.33 11.79
N SER A 153 6.01 -15.25 12.08
CA SER A 153 5.57 -13.87 11.84
C SER A 153 5.10 -13.62 10.40
N ARG A 154 5.77 -14.22 9.41
CA ARG A 154 5.34 -14.12 8.00
C ARG A 154 3.92 -14.65 7.81
N GLU A 155 3.63 -15.84 8.33
CA GLU A 155 2.32 -16.49 8.18
C GLU A 155 1.23 -15.69 8.91
N ILE A 156 1.54 -15.21 10.11
CA ILE A 156 0.61 -14.38 10.90
C ILE A 156 0.28 -13.10 10.15
N ILE A 157 1.28 -12.39 9.62
CA ILE A 157 1.06 -11.18 8.82
C ILE A 157 0.20 -11.47 7.59
N LEU A 158 0.53 -12.52 6.82
CA LEU A 158 -0.22 -12.86 5.61
C LEU A 158 -1.67 -13.27 5.92
N SER A 159 -1.93 -13.92 7.07
CA SER A 159 -3.28 -14.27 7.50
C SER A 159 -4.19 -13.09 7.80
N HIS A 160 -3.62 -11.91 8.07
CA HIS A 160 -4.37 -10.66 8.23
C HIS A 160 -4.58 -9.90 6.91
N ILE A 161 -3.93 -10.34 5.82
CA ILE A 161 -4.01 -9.73 4.49
C ILE A 161 -4.97 -10.49 3.57
N ASP A 162 -5.12 -11.81 3.77
CA ASP A 162 -6.04 -12.70 3.05
C ASP A 162 -7.52 -12.32 3.23
#